data_AF-A0AA42VC35-F1
#
_entry.id   AF-A0AA42VC35-F1
#
_cell.length_a   1.000
_cell.length_b   1.000
_cell.length_c   1.000
_cell.angle_alpha   90.00
_cell.angle_beta   90.00
_cell.angle_gamma   90.00
#
_symmetry.space_group_name_H-M   'P 1'
#
loop_
_entity.id
_entity.type
_entity.pdbx_description
1 polymer ?
#
loop_
_entity_poly.entity_id
_entity_poly.type
_entity_poly.pdbx_seq_one_letter_code
_entity_poly.pdbx_strand_id
1 'polypeptide(L)' 'MAYWIVDEAVQEYIEKYKDLKTAIQRAQTLKLTSRTKKRSDFWLSVELALKELKPIKQLKTRYKEE' A
#
# COMPACT_ATOMS: atom_id res chain seq x y z
N MET A 1 10.80 7.46 -19.51
CA MET A 1 10.58 7.77 -18.09
C MET A 1 9.57 6.78 -17.55
N ALA A 2 9.85 6.04 -16.48
CA ALA A 2 8.80 5.32 -15.78
C ALA A 2 7.83 6.38 -15.23
N TYR A 3 6.59 6.38 -15.70
CA TYR A 3 5.57 7.31 -15.23
C TYR A 3 5.28 6.95 -13.78
N TRP A 4 5.56 7.88 -12.87
CA TRP A 4 5.36 7.70 -11.43
C TRP A 4 3.87 7.87 -11.13
N ILE A 5 3.04 7.03 -11.75
CA ILE A 5 1.59 7.03 -11.53
C ILE A 5 1.32 6.03 -10.41
N VAL A 6 0.75 6.53 -9.32
CA VAL A 6 0.50 5.73 -8.12
C VAL A 6 -0.46 4.59 -8.43
N ASP A 7 -1.54 4.84 -9.17
CA ASP A 7 -2.52 3.82 -9.57
C ASP A 7 -1.92 2.70 -10.41
N GLU A 8 -1.13 3.03 -11.43
CA GLU A 8 -0.45 2.03 -12.27
C GLU A 8 0.49 1.16 -11.43
N ALA A 9 1.27 1.77 -10.54
CA ALA A 9 2.18 1.04 -9.66
C ALA A 9 1.44 0.17 -8.64
N VAL A 10 0.31 0.64 -8.10
CA VAL A 10 -0.56 -0.14 -7.20
C VAL A 10 -1.11 -1.37 -7.94
N GLN A 11 -1.64 -1.17 -9.15
CA GLN A 11 -2.21 -2.25 -9.95
C GLN A 11 -1.14 -3.27 -10.36
N GLU A 12 0.02 -2.82 -10.82
CA GLU A 12 1.15 -3.71 -11.13
C GLU A 12 1.56 -4.51 -9.88
N TYR A 13 1.57 -3.90 -8.70
CA TYR A 13 1.97 -4.58 -7.47
C TYR A 13 0.94 -5.61 -7.01
N ILE A 14 -0.35 -5.35 -7.19
CA ILE A 14 -1.40 -6.31 -6.89
C ILE A 14 -1.29 -7.52 -7.82
N GLU A 15 -1.14 -7.28 -9.12
CA GLU A 15 -1.00 -8.33 -10.13
C GLU A 15 0.28 -9.16 -9.91
N LYS A 16 1.39 -8.49 -9.59
CA LYS A 16 2.70 -9.10 -9.41
C LYS A 16 2.81 -9.91 -8.14
N TYR A 17 2.32 -9.38 -7.01
CA TYR A 17 2.57 -10.00 -5.70
C TYR A 17 1.46 -10.93 -5.23
N LYS A 18 0.27 -10.96 -5.87
CA LYS A 18 -0.93 -11.78 -5.58
C LYS A 18 -1.49 -11.67 -4.15
N ASP A 19 -0.63 -11.52 -3.16
CA ASP A 19 -0.91 -11.21 -1.77
C ASP A 19 -0.66 -9.72 -1.50
N LEU A 20 -1.72 -9.04 -1.07
CA LEU A 20 -1.74 -7.63 -0.71
C LEU A 20 -0.73 -7.31 0.39
N LYS A 21 -0.53 -8.22 1.36
CA LYS A 21 0.45 -8.01 2.45
C LYS A 21 1.86 -7.93 1.90
N THR A 22 2.20 -8.80 0.95
CA THR A 22 3.50 -8.81 0.28
C THR A 22 3.71 -7.55 -0.55
N ALA A 23 2.68 -7.10 -1.28
CA ALA A 23 2.72 -5.84 -2.02
C ALA A 23 3.03 -4.63 -1.11
N ILE A 24 2.34 -4.53 0.03
CA ILE A 24 2.56 -3.46 1.03
C ILE A 24 3.99 -3.50 1.57
N GLN A 25 4.48 -4.69 1.94
CA GLN A 25 5.84 -4.85 2.49
C GLN A 25 6.91 -4.41 1.48
N ARG A 26 6.69 -4.68 0.19
CA ARG A 26 7.60 -4.26 -0.90
C ARG A 26 7.58 -2.75 -1.09
N ALA A 27 6.41 -2.12 -1.11
CA ALA A 27 6.30 -0.65 -1.17
C ALA A 27 6.99 0.02 0.03
N GLN A 28 6.83 -0.52 1.25
CA GLN A 28 7.54 -0.04 2.45
C GLN A 28 9.06 -0.15 2.33
N THR A 29 9.56 -1.27 1.83
CA THR A 29 11.00 -1.47 1.61
C THR A 29 11.55 -0.46 0.61
N LEU A 30 10.81 -0.17 -0.46
CA LEU A 30 11.21 0.79 -1.48
C LEU A 30 11.15 2.24 -1.00
N LYS A 31 10.18 2.57 -0.15
CA LYS A 31 10.15 3.84 0.59
C LYS A 31 11.41 4.02 1.44
N LEU A 32 11.80 3.01 2.22
CA LEU A 32 12.97 3.07 3.12
C LEU A 32 14.32 3.10 2.38
N THR A 33 14.42 2.39 1.26
CA THR A 33 15.64 2.30 0.45
C THR A 33 15.77 3.42 -0.59
N SER A 34 14.75 4.28 -0.70
CA SER A 34 14.75 5.42 -1.63
C SER A 34 15.79 6.47 -1.25
N ARG A 35 16.66 6.81 -2.21
CA ARG A 35 17.72 7.81 -2.02
C ARG A 35 17.22 9.26 -2.02
N THR A 36 16.02 9.52 -2.54
CA THR A 36 15.48 10.88 -2.65
C THR A 36 14.08 10.96 -2.07
N LYS A 37 13.75 12.13 -1.51
CA LYS A 37 12.44 12.39 -0.90
C LYS A 37 11.27 12.19 -1.89
N LYS A 38 11.43 12.62 -3.14
CA LYS A 38 10.42 12.40 -4.19
C LYS A 38 10.09 10.91 -4.38
N ARG A 39 11.11 10.04 -4.31
CA ARG A 39 10.90 8.59 -4.44
C ARG A 39 10.26 7.99 -3.19
N SER A 40 10.70 8.42 -2.00
CA SER A 40 10.09 7.95 -0.75
C SER A 40 8.62 8.33 -0.68
N ASP A 41 8.27 9.56 -1.08
CA ASP A 41 6.90 10.08 -1.03
C ASP A 41 5.99 9.36 -2.05
N PHE A 42 6.53 8.99 -3.21
CA PHE A 42 5.82 8.15 -4.16
C PHE A 42 5.52 6.76 -3.59
N TRP A 43 6.52 6.05 -3.06
CA TRP A 43 6.31 4.72 -2.50
C TRP A 43 5.43 4.74 -1.24
N LEU A 44 5.44 5.85 -0.48
CA LEU A 44 4.48 6.09 0.60
C LEU A 44 3.05 6.19 0.06
N SER A 45 2.84 6.88 -1.05
CA SER A 45 1.51 7.01 -1.67
C SER A 45 1.00 5.64 -2.15
N VAL A 46 1.87 4.84 -2.78
CA VAL A 46 1.58 3.45 -3.17
C VAL A 46 1.28 2.56 -1.95
N GLU A 47 2.05 2.70 -0.87
CA GLU A 47 1.83 1.98 0.39
C GLU A 47 0.45 2.26 0.98
N LEU A 48 0.03 3.53 1.00
CA LEU A 48 -1.26 3.95 1.53
C LEU A 48 -2.42 3.40 0.68
N ALA A 49 -2.34 3.54 -0.65
CA ALA A 49 -3.34 2.99 -1.56
C ALA A 49 -3.48 1.46 -1.41
N LEU A 50 -2.37 0.72 -1.31
CA LEU A 50 -2.38 -0.72 -1.06
C LEU A 50 -2.98 -1.07 0.32
N LYS A 51 -2.80 -0.22 1.33
CA LYS A 51 -3.40 -0.42 2.66
C LYS A 51 -4.90 -0.18 2.67
N GLU A 52 -5.41 0.77 1.90
CA GLU A 52 -6.85 1.04 1.76
C GLU A 52 -7.59 -0.15 1.13
N LEU A 53 -6.94 -0.88 0.22
CA LEU A 53 -7.46 -2.11 -0.37
C LEU A 53 -7.53 -3.28 0.62
N LYS A 54 -6.88 -3.17 1.77
CA LYS A 54 -6.97 -4.22 2.80
C LYS A 54 -8.39 -4.16 3.34
N PRO A 55 -9.14 -5.29 3.36
CA PRO A 55 -10.45 -5.29 3.97
C PRO A 55 -10.29 -4.83 5.42
N ILE A 56 -10.84 -3.65 5.71
CA ILE A 56 -10.95 -3.15 7.08
C ILE A 56 -11.69 -4.27 7.80
N LYS A 57 -11.00 -4.96 8.70
CA LYS A 57 -11.67 -5.89 9.61
C LYS A 57 -12.75 -5.06 10.26
N GLN A 58 -14.01 -5.27 9.85
CA GLN A 58 -15.14 -4.76 10.57
C GLN A 58 -14.95 -5.30 11.98
N LEU A 59 -14.49 -4.45 12.90
CA LEU A 59 -14.61 -4.75 14.31
C LEU A 59 -16.10 -4.97 14.48
N LYS A 60 -16.50 -6.21 14.74
CA LYS A 60 -17.81 -6.47 15.33
C LYS A 60 -17.77 -5.79 16.69
N THR A 61 -18.07 -4.50 16.72
CA THR A 61 -18.52 -3.82 17.93
C THR A 61 -19.80 -4.52 18.31
N ARG A 62 -19.68 -5.58 19.14
CA ARG A 62 -20.74 -5.94 20.07
C ARG A 62 -20.89 -4.71 20.97
N TYR A 63 -21.76 -3.79 20.56
CA TYR A 63 -22.43 -2.92 21.52
C TYR A 63 -23.10 -3.85 22.52
N LYS A 64 -22.48 -3.98 23.68
CA LYS A 64 -23.15 -4.51 24.86
C LYS A 64 -23.70 -3.28 25.56
N GLU A 65 -24.93 -2.92 25.19
CA GLU A 65 -25.77 -2.13 26.09
C GLU A 65 -26.13 -3.05 27.26
N GLU A 66 -25.50 -2.81 28.41
CA GLU A 66 -26.03 -3.13 29.74
C GLU A 66 -25.31 -2.31 30.81
#